data_AF-A0A535BRY7-F1
#
_entry.id   AF-A0A535BRY7-F1
#
_cell.length_a   1.000
_cell.length_b   1.000
_cell.length_c   1.000
_cell.angle_alpha   90.00
_cell.angle_beta   90.00
_cell.angle_gamma   90.00
#
_symmetry.space_group_name_H-M   'P 1'
#
loop_
_entity.id
_entity.type
_entity.pdbx_description
1 polymer ?
#
loop_
_entity_poly.entity_id
_entity_poly.type
_entity_poly.pdbx_seq_one_letter_code
_entity_poly.pdbx_strand_id
1 'polypeptide(L)'
;MRSPRWVWWTLLVGAVVLFVWGWYVLGFLTEPSAVGGVWAALLLIGAGSIAAGLLGVVAAGALVARTQWAWRIAIVASVFMSLTIVGAIAGVPALVGVIASRRLS
;
A
#
# COMPACT_ATOMS: atom_id res chain seq x y z
N MET A 1 14.65 13.80 -8.36
CA MET A 1 15.03 12.42 -7.96
C MET A 1 14.80 11.50 -9.14
N ARG A 2 15.78 10.68 -9.53
CA ARG A 2 15.59 9.64 -10.56
C ARG A 2 15.27 8.32 -9.85
N SER A 3 14.00 8.07 -9.53
CA SER A 3 13.57 6.75 -9.05
C SER A 3 13.49 5.78 -10.23
N PRO A 4 13.89 4.50 -10.07
CA PRO A 4 13.71 3.50 -11.11
C PRO A 4 12.23 3.41 -11.53
N ARG A 5 11.97 3.31 -12.84
CA ARG A 5 10.58 3.29 -13.39
C ARG A 5 9.77 2.10 -12.88
N TRP A 6 10.39 1.03 -12.38
CA TRP A 6 9.65 -0.10 -11.84
C TRP A 6 9.03 0.17 -10.46
N VAL A 7 9.54 1.15 -9.69
CA VAL A 7 9.11 1.43 -8.31
C VAL A 7 7.68 1.98 -8.25
N TRP A 8 7.30 2.86 -9.18
CA TRP A 8 5.94 3.38 -9.20
C TRP A 8 4.94 2.33 -9.69
N TRP A 9 5.37 1.44 -10.60
CA TRP A 9 4.57 0.28 -11.03
C TRP A 9 4.30 -0.70 -9.89
N THR A 10 5.32 -1.03 -9.09
CA THR A 10 5.12 -1.93 -7.93
C THR A 10 4.21 -1.32 -6.88
N LEU A 11 4.29 -0.02 -6.61
CA LEU A 11 3.36 0.68 -5.73
C LEU A 11 1.93 0.67 -6.27
N LEU A 12 1.74 0.87 -7.57
CA LEU A 12 0.41 0.82 -8.20
C LEU A 12 -0.20 -0.59 -8.15
N VAL A 13 0.60 -1.62 -8.49
CA VAL A 13 0.14 -3.01 -8.43
C VAL A 13 -0.19 -3.39 -6.98
N GLY A 14 0.67 -3.06 -6.02
CA GLY A 14 0.40 -3.27 -4.60
C GLY A 14 -0.86 -2.55 -4.13
N ALA A 15 -1.11 -1.34 -4.64
CA ALA A 15 -2.31 -0.59 -4.31
C ALA A 15 -3.59 -1.26 -4.81
N VAL A 16 -3.59 -1.74 -6.06
CA VAL A 16 -4.74 -2.47 -6.61
C VAL A 16 -5.00 -3.76 -5.82
N VAL A 17 -3.95 -4.52 -5.53
CA VAL A 17 -4.06 -5.76 -4.73
C VAL A 17 -4.65 -5.48 -3.36
N LEU A 18 -4.18 -4.44 -2.66
CA LEU A 18 -4.69 -4.11 -1.34
C LEU A 18 -6.09 -3.52 -1.35
N PHE A 19 -6.45 -2.80 -2.40
CA PHE A 19 -7.80 -2.30 -2.57
C PHE A 19 -8.78 -3.46 -2.77
N VAL A 20 -8.46 -4.42 -3.64
CA VAL A 20 -9.27 -5.63 -3.87
C VAL A 20 -9.36 -6.47 -2.60
N TRP A 21 -8.25 -6.67 -1.91
CA TRP A 21 -8.22 -7.39 -0.63
C TRP A 21 -9.07 -6.70 0.43
N GLY A 22 -8.91 -5.40 0.61
CA GLY A 22 -9.68 -4.64 1.59
C GLY A 22 -11.18 -4.67 1.29
N TRP A 23 -11.56 -4.53 0.02
CA TRP A 23 -12.96 -4.67 -0.42
C TRP A 23 -13.52 -6.06 -0.09
N TYR A 24 -12.78 -7.12 -0.39
CA TYR A 24 -13.16 -8.50 -0.07
C TYR A 24 -13.36 -8.69 1.44
N VAL A 25 -12.44 -8.22 2.28
CA VAL A 25 -12.53 -8.31 3.75
C VAL A 25 -13.74 -7.55 4.29
N LEU A 26 -14.04 -6.37 3.75
CA LEU A 26 -15.21 -5.60 4.17
C LEU A 26 -16.54 -6.27 3.77
N GLY A 27 -16.55 -7.12 2.75
CA GLY A 27 -17.73 -7.92 2.38
C GLY A 27 -18.23 -8.81 3.52
N PHE A 28 -17.33 -9.34 4.35
CA PHE A 28 -17.67 -10.16 5.52
C PHE A 28 -18.43 -9.39 6.60
N LEU A 29 -18.45 -8.06 6.58
CA LEU A 29 -19.22 -7.26 7.55
C LEU A 29 -20.74 -7.48 7.43
N THR A 30 -21.20 -8.01 6.29
CA THR A 30 -22.61 -8.36 6.06
C THR A 30 -22.99 -9.72 6.64
N GLU A 31 -22.01 -10.53 7.07
CA GLU A 31 -22.27 -11.84 7.65
C GLU A 31 -22.68 -11.72 9.13
N PRO A 32 -23.73 -12.44 9.58
CA PRO A 32 -24.18 -12.41 10.97
C PRO A 32 -23.08 -12.83 11.98
N SER A 33 -22.17 -13.71 11.56
CA SER A 33 -21.00 -14.18 12.32
C SER A 33 -19.98 -13.09 12.57
N ALA A 34 -19.82 -12.13 11.66
CA ALA A 34 -18.85 -11.04 11.77
C ALA A 34 -19.25 -9.99 12.81
N VAL A 35 -20.55 -9.70 12.89
CA VAL A 35 -21.13 -8.74 13.85
C VAL A 35 -20.95 -9.21 15.31
N GLY A 36 -20.85 -10.52 15.54
CA GLY A 36 -20.81 -11.13 16.88
C GLY A 36 -19.47 -11.09 17.61
N GLY A 37 -18.35 -10.69 16.97
CA GLY A 37 -17.07 -10.65 17.69
C GLY A 37 -15.82 -10.24 16.91
N VAL A 38 -15.90 -10.12 15.59
CA VAL A 38 -14.70 -9.86 14.74
C VAL A 38 -14.85 -8.58 13.90
N TRP A 39 -15.97 -7.87 14.04
CA TRP A 39 -16.29 -6.66 13.28
C TRP A 39 -15.17 -5.60 13.32
N ALA A 40 -14.62 -5.32 14.50
CA ALA A 40 -13.53 -4.35 14.66
C ALA A 40 -12.24 -4.79 13.94
N ALA A 41 -11.93 -6.09 13.95
CA ALA A 41 -10.77 -6.62 13.24
C ALA A 41 -10.97 -6.58 11.72
N LEU A 42 -12.17 -6.92 11.23
CA LEU A 42 -12.53 -6.84 9.81
C LEU A 42 -12.47 -5.40 9.28
N LEU A 43 -12.95 -4.43 10.05
CA LEU A 43 -12.80 -3.02 9.70
C LEU A 43 -11.34 -2.59 9.69
N LEU A 44 -10.56 -2.93 10.72
CA LEU A 44 -9.16 -2.54 10.80
C LEU A 44 -8.36 -3.11 9.62
N ILE A 45 -8.56 -4.38 9.29
CA ILE A 45 -7.87 -5.05 8.18
C ILE A 45 -8.38 -4.54 6.84
N GLY A 46 -9.70 -4.49 6.64
CA GLY A 46 -10.33 -4.11 5.38
C GLY A 46 -10.10 -2.64 5.04
N ALA A 47 -10.51 -1.73 5.94
CA ALA A 47 -10.32 -0.30 5.74
C ALA A 47 -8.83 0.10 5.79
N GLY A 48 -8.02 -0.56 6.63
CA GLY A 48 -6.57 -0.35 6.68
C GLY A 48 -5.89 -0.74 5.36
N SER A 49 -6.31 -1.84 4.73
CA SER A 49 -5.79 -2.25 3.42
C SER A 49 -6.18 -1.25 2.33
N ILE A 50 -7.42 -0.75 2.33
CA ILE A 50 -7.85 0.29 1.38
C ILE A 50 -7.03 1.57 1.58
N ALA A 51 -6.86 2.04 2.82
CA ALA A 51 -6.08 3.23 3.13
C ALA A 51 -4.61 3.09 2.70
N ALA A 52 -4.00 1.93 2.96
CA ALA A 52 -2.65 1.62 2.49
C ALA A 52 -2.56 1.59 0.96
N GLY A 53 -3.57 1.03 0.28
CA GLY A 53 -3.67 1.04 -1.18
C GLY A 53 -3.74 2.46 -1.75
N LEU A 54 -4.61 3.31 -1.19
CA LEU A 54 -4.72 4.71 -1.60
C LEU A 54 -3.41 5.48 -1.40
N LEU A 55 -2.72 5.27 -0.28
CA LEU A 55 -1.38 5.82 -0.05
C LEU A 55 -0.37 5.37 -1.11
N GLY A 56 -0.45 4.12 -1.57
CA GLY A 56 0.35 3.60 -2.69
C GLY A 56 0.08 4.32 -4.00
N VAL A 57 -1.19 4.60 -4.34
CA VAL A 57 -1.56 5.37 -5.54
C VAL A 57 -1.01 6.79 -5.46
N VAL A 58 -1.17 7.46 -4.31
CA VAL A 58 -0.65 8.82 -4.09
C VAL A 58 0.88 8.83 -4.18
N ALA A 59 1.55 7.84 -3.59
CA ALA A 59 3.01 7.68 -3.67
C ALA A 59 3.48 7.48 -5.12
N ALA A 60 2.81 6.62 -5.89
CA ALA A 60 3.12 6.38 -7.29
C ALA A 60 2.95 7.67 -8.11
N GLY A 61 1.85 8.40 -7.93
CA GLY A 61 1.61 9.70 -8.58
C GLY A 61 2.67 10.74 -8.22
N ALA A 62 3.06 10.83 -6.94
CA ALA A 62 4.09 11.75 -6.47
C ALA A 62 5.48 11.42 -7.09
N LEU A 63 5.81 10.13 -7.22
CA LEU A 63 7.05 9.69 -7.88
C LEU A 63 7.06 10.02 -9.38
N VAL A 64 5.93 9.84 -10.07
CA VAL A 64 5.77 10.23 -11.48
C VAL A 64 5.90 11.73 -11.67
N ALA A 65 5.26 12.52 -10.78
CA ALA A 65 5.34 13.98 -10.77
C ALA A 65 6.69 14.53 -10.25
N ARG A 66 7.61 13.65 -9.83
CA ARG A 66 8.95 13.97 -9.31
C ARG A 66 8.94 15.01 -8.18
N THR A 67 7.92 14.99 -7.33
CA THR A 67 7.79 15.96 -6.25
C THR A 67 8.87 15.74 -5.19
N GLN A 68 9.28 16.83 -4.54
CA GLN A 68 10.29 16.84 -3.47
C GLN A 68 9.93 15.95 -2.27
N TRP A 69 8.65 15.64 -2.06
CA TRP A 69 8.18 14.81 -0.93
C TRP A 69 7.82 13.37 -1.34
N ALA A 70 7.91 13.04 -2.64
CA ALA A 70 7.58 11.71 -3.17
C ALA A 70 8.30 10.58 -2.44
N TRP A 71 9.55 10.84 -2.07
CA TRP A 71 10.39 9.93 -1.28
C TRP A 71 9.75 9.50 0.04
N ARG A 72 9.28 10.48 0.83
CA ARG A 72 8.73 10.23 2.17
C ARG A 72 7.44 9.44 2.08
N ILE A 73 6.56 9.82 1.14
CA ILE A 73 5.28 9.17 0.93
C ILE A 73 5.48 7.74 0.39
N ALA A 74 6.46 7.51 -0.47
CA ALA A 74 6.80 6.18 -0.98
C ALA A 74 7.32 5.24 0.11
N ILE A 75 8.15 5.72 1.06
CA ILE A 75 8.53 4.92 2.23
C ILE A 75 7.28 4.55 3.03
N VAL A 76 6.48 5.55 3.40
CA VAL A 76 5.29 5.35 4.22
C VAL A 76 4.36 4.33 3.57
N ALA A 77 4.02 4.52 2.30
CA ALA A 77 3.19 3.58 1.54
C ALA A 77 3.81 2.18 1.54
N SER A 78 5.10 2.04 1.25
CA SER A 78 5.77 0.73 1.20
C SER A 78 5.78 0.02 2.56
N VAL A 79 5.96 0.75 3.67
CA VAL A 79 5.87 0.20 5.04
C VAL A 79 4.44 -0.27 5.32
N PHE A 80 3.44 0.57 5.07
CA PHE A 80 2.03 0.21 5.29
C PHE A 80 1.60 -0.99 4.44
N MET A 81 2.04 -1.04 3.17
CA MET A 81 1.82 -2.20 2.32
C MET A 81 2.54 -3.44 2.86
N SER A 82 3.75 -3.30 3.42
CA SER A 82 4.50 -4.44 3.96
C SER A 82 3.91 -5.02 5.25
N LEU A 83 3.27 -4.18 6.06
CA LEU A 83 2.60 -4.60 7.29
C LEU A 83 1.33 -5.42 7.00
N THR A 84 0.76 -5.29 5.80
CA THR A 84 -0.28 -6.20 5.34
C THR A 84 0.39 -7.44 4.76
N ILE A 85 0.07 -8.63 5.29
CA ILE A 85 0.65 -9.91 4.82
C ILE A 85 0.51 -10.06 3.30
N VAL A 86 -0.63 -9.62 2.75
CA VAL A 86 -0.92 -9.63 1.31
C VAL A 86 -0.11 -8.57 0.54
N GLY A 87 0.05 -7.37 1.10
CA GLY A 87 0.81 -6.29 0.48
C GLY A 87 2.33 -6.45 0.60
N ALA A 88 2.84 -7.31 1.49
CA ALA A 88 4.27 -7.54 1.69
C ALA A 88 5.01 -7.99 0.44
N ILE A 89 4.34 -8.74 -0.44
CA ILE A 89 4.89 -9.17 -1.74
C ILE A 89 5.25 -7.96 -2.62
N ALA A 90 4.49 -6.86 -2.53
CA ALA A 90 4.75 -5.62 -3.27
C ALA A 90 5.53 -4.58 -2.44
N GLY A 91 5.26 -4.51 -1.14
CA GLY A 91 5.79 -3.52 -0.21
C GLY A 91 7.29 -3.68 0.04
N VAL A 92 7.79 -4.91 0.19
CA VAL A 92 9.23 -5.16 0.43
C VAL A 92 10.08 -4.76 -0.79
N PRO A 93 9.76 -5.18 -2.03
CA PRO A 93 10.47 -4.69 -3.21
C PRO A 93 10.38 -3.17 -3.38
N ALA A 94 9.20 -2.58 -3.13
CA ALA A 94 9.02 -1.14 -3.21
C ALA A 94 9.93 -0.42 -2.19
N LEU A 95 10.00 -0.88 -0.94
CA LEU A 95 10.85 -0.32 0.11
C LEU A 95 12.33 -0.35 -0.29
N VAL A 96 12.80 -1.47 -0.83
CA VAL A 96 14.19 -1.63 -1.29
C VAL A 96 14.50 -0.70 -2.46
N GLY A 97 13.62 -0.66 -3.48
CA GLY A 97 13.80 0.20 -4.66
C GLY A 97 13.77 1.68 -4.31
N VAL A 98 12.88 2.03 -3.39
CA VAL A 98 12.81 3.34 -2.74
C VAL A 98 14.20 3.59 -2.10
N ILE A 99 14.67 2.80 -1.13
CA ILE A 99 15.92 3.10 -0.38
C ILE A 99 17.15 3.19 -1.29
N ALA A 100 17.25 2.31 -2.29
CA ALA A 100 18.32 2.33 -3.27
C ALA A 100 18.34 3.63 -4.10
N SER A 101 17.17 4.16 -4.48
CA SER A 101 17.07 5.37 -5.32
C SER A 101 17.61 6.64 -4.66
N ARG A 102 17.63 6.69 -3.32
CA ARG A 102 18.18 7.82 -2.56
C ARG A 102 19.70 7.76 -2.39
N ARG A 103 20.30 6.56 -2.51
CA ARG A 103 21.77 6.38 -2.43
C ARG A 103 22.48 6.68 -3.75
N LEU A 104 21.74 6.67 -4.86
CA LEU A 104 22.24 6.89 -6.21
C LEU A 104 22.12 8.36 -6.67
N SER A 105 21.56 9.24 -5.84
CA SER A 105 21.44 10.69 -6.09
C SER A 105 22.35 11.47 -5.16
#